data_AF-A0A3S5Y614-F1
#
_entry.id   AF-A0A3S5Y614-F1
#
_cell.length_a   1.000
_cell.length_b   1.000
_cell.length_c   1.000
_cell.angle_alpha   90.00
_cell.angle_beta   90.00
_cell.angle_gamma   90.00
#
_symmetry.space_group_name_H-M   'P 1'
#
loop_
_entity.id
_entity.type
_entity.pdbx_description
1 polymer ?
#
loop_
_entity_poly.entity_id
_entity_poly.type
_entity_poly.pdbx_seq_one_letter_code
_entity_poly.pdbx_strand_id
1 'polypeptide(L)'
;MQKLRTIVVAAAVAALPVVAAVPANAASLNIPGLISQGIDTLEYTAASGISDTVSSLAQYTAAHTYLTTGDPASRYIVVLGARLNADGLLPAVLNSRLNTAAAIARLHPANKVIVSGGPTQPLPYTEAQAMLAGLVLRGVNPANIVLDNDSFSTVDNARNTTQILSAAGADGAVLVTSASHIDRALATFQSASGQFRYVPVAAPGF
;
A
#
# COMPACT_ATOMS: atom_id res chain seq x y z
N MET A 1 -29.97 8.71 -42.33
CA MET A 1 -29.30 7.68 -41.50
C MET A 1 -28.33 8.39 -40.57
N GLN A 2 -28.70 8.53 -39.30
CA GLN A 2 -28.08 9.38 -38.29
C GLN A 2 -26.96 8.61 -37.60
N LYS A 3 -25.69 9.00 -37.80
CA LYS A 3 -24.56 8.38 -37.10
C LYS A 3 -24.48 8.97 -35.68
N LEU A 4 -24.81 8.16 -34.67
CA LEU A 4 -24.53 8.47 -33.27
C LEU A 4 -23.01 8.62 -33.09
N ARG A 5 -22.59 9.78 -32.60
CA ARG A 5 -21.21 10.02 -32.15
C ARG A 5 -21.14 9.68 -30.67
N THR A 6 -20.49 8.57 -30.34
CA THR A 6 -20.13 8.21 -28.97
C THR A 6 -19.17 9.26 -28.43
N ILE A 7 -19.61 10.02 -27.44
CA ILE A 7 -18.76 10.95 -26.69
C ILE A 7 -18.02 10.12 -25.64
N VAL A 8 -16.74 9.84 -25.90
CA VAL A 8 -15.82 9.33 -24.88
C VAL A 8 -15.42 10.54 -24.03
N VAL A 9 -15.92 10.62 -22.80
CA VAL A 9 -15.46 11.58 -21.80
C VAL A 9 -14.08 11.10 -21.33
N ALA A 10 -13.03 11.65 -21.91
CA ALA A 10 -11.68 11.46 -21.42
C ALA A 10 -11.55 12.20 -20.08
N ALA A 11 -11.50 11.45 -18.97
CA ALA A 11 -11.09 11.99 -17.69
C ALA A 11 -9.63 12.44 -17.83
N ALA A 12 -9.39 13.75 -17.78
CA ALA A 12 -8.05 14.31 -17.77
C ALA A 12 -7.31 13.85 -16.52
N VAL A 13 -6.36 12.93 -16.68
CA VAL A 13 -5.37 12.60 -15.65
C VAL A 13 -4.41 13.78 -15.59
N ALA A 14 -4.71 14.75 -14.73
CA ALA A 14 -3.76 15.79 -14.37
C ALA A 14 -2.67 15.14 -13.51
N ALA A 15 -1.59 14.67 -14.16
CA ALA A 15 -0.36 14.31 -13.49
C ALA A 15 0.31 15.60 -12.99
N LEU A 16 -0.16 16.12 -11.86
CA LEU A 16 0.57 17.12 -11.11
C LEU A 16 1.74 16.40 -10.43
N PRO A 17 3.00 16.83 -10.64
CA PRO A 17 4.09 16.36 -9.81
C PRO A 17 3.85 16.93 -8.41
N VAL A 18 3.24 16.14 -7.54
CA VAL A 18 3.22 16.46 -6.12
C VAL A 18 4.64 16.21 -5.64
N VAL A 19 5.48 17.25 -5.68
CA VAL A 19 6.67 17.32 -4.83
C VAL A 19 6.12 17.41 -3.41
N ALA A 20 5.80 16.25 -2.84
CA ALA A 20 5.44 16.15 -1.44
C ALA A 20 6.68 16.54 -0.65
N ALA A 21 6.67 17.75 -0.07
CA ALA A 21 7.60 18.08 1.00
C ALA A 21 7.47 16.98 2.05
N VAL A 22 8.55 16.20 2.23
CA VAL A 22 8.61 15.10 3.19
C VAL A 22 8.19 15.66 4.55
N PRO A 23 7.02 15.28 5.11
CA PRO A 23 6.67 15.67 6.46
C PRO A 23 7.68 15.04 7.41
N ALA A 24 8.05 15.76 8.45
CA ALA A 24 9.14 15.49 9.41
C ALA A 24 9.05 14.16 10.20
N ASN A 25 8.21 13.23 9.78
CA ASN A 25 7.81 12.05 10.54
C ASN A 25 8.56 10.79 10.07
N ALA A 26 9.00 10.73 8.81
CA ALA A 26 9.77 9.59 8.28
C ALA A 26 11.27 9.65 8.61
N ALA A 27 11.80 10.87 8.75
CA ALA A 27 13.18 11.08 9.19
C ALA A 27 13.40 10.67 10.66
N SER A 28 12.33 10.56 11.45
CA SER A 28 12.42 10.27 12.89
C SER A 28 12.69 8.81 13.23
N LEU A 29 12.32 7.87 12.35
CA LEU A 29 12.51 6.43 12.60
C LEU A 29 13.94 5.95 12.36
N ASN A 30 14.77 6.73 11.66
CA ASN A 30 16.20 6.50 11.37
C ASN A 30 16.61 5.01 11.40
N ILE A 31 15.98 4.18 10.55
CA ILE A 31 16.27 2.74 10.50
C ILE A 31 17.62 2.55 9.81
N PRO A 32 18.66 2.08 10.52
CA PRO A 32 20.01 1.98 9.95
C PRO A 32 20.01 1.07 8.71
N GLY A 33 20.64 1.53 7.62
CA GLY A 33 20.78 0.76 6.38
C GLY A 33 19.56 0.71 5.46
N LEU A 34 18.39 1.24 5.88
CA LEU A 34 17.18 1.20 5.06
C LEU A 34 17.32 2.02 3.76
N ILE A 35 17.93 3.21 3.84
CA ILE A 35 18.23 4.04 2.65
C ILE A 35 19.22 3.32 1.73
N SER A 36 20.16 2.57 2.30
CA SER A 36 21.17 1.80 1.56
C SER A 36 20.61 0.60 0.81
N GLN A 37 19.33 0.21 1.01
CA GLN A 37 18.66 -0.81 0.20
C GLN A 37 18.27 -0.31 -1.21
N GLY A 38 18.83 0.82 -1.66
CA GLY A 38 18.52 1.44 -2.96
C GLY A 38 17.15 2.12 -2.98
N ILE A 39 16.61 2.49 -1.82
CA ILE A 39 15.34 3.21 -1.70
C ILE A 39 15.66 4.69 -1.52
N ASP A 40 16.31 5.29 -2.52
CA ASP A 40 16.51 6.74 -2.58
C ASP A 40 15.26 7.40 -3.15
N THR A 41 14.63 8.28 -2.35
CA THR A 41 13.46 9.08 -2.73
C THR A 41 13.60 9.78 -4.08
N LEU A 42 14.79 10.29 -4.43
CA LEU A 42 15.01 11.05 -5.66
C LEU A 42 15.11 10.13 -6.89
N GLU A 43 15.88 9.05 -6.77
CA GLU A 43 16.04 8.06 -7.84
C GLU A 43 14.76 7.26 -8.05
N TYR A 44 14.08 6.86 -6.97
CA TYR A 44 12.81 6.14 -7.06
C TYR A 44 11.72 7.00 -7.70
N THR A 45 11.60 8.28 -7.34
CA THR A 45 10.62 9.19 -7.95
C THR A 45 10.93 9.48 -9.42
N ALA A 46 12.21 9.62 -9.78
CA ALA A 46 12.63 9.80 -11.18
C ALA A 46 12.46 8.53 -12.03
N ALA A 47 12.70 7.35 -11.47
CA ALA A 47 12.47 6.05 -12.11
C ALA A 47 10.97 5.74 -12.27
N SER A 48 10.14 6.19 -11.32
CA SER A 48 8.67 6.02 -11.30
C SER A 48 7.91 6.95 -12.26
N GLY A 49 8.46 7.22 -13.44
CA GLY A 49 7.90 8.15 -14.42
C GLY A 49 6.53 7.72 -14.98
N ILE A 50 6.10 8.39 -16.05
CA ILE A 50 4.79 8.14 -16.71
C ILE A 50 4.61 6.66 -17.10
N SER A 51 5.69 5.97 -17.51
CA SER A 51 5.64 4.55 -17.88
C SER A 51 5.20 3.65 -16.73
N ASP A 52 5.67 3.91 -15.50
CA ASP A 52 5.30 3.14 -14.31
C ASP A 52 3.86 3.43 -13.90
N THR A 53 3.40 4.66 -14.10
CA THR A 53 1.99 5.03 -13.89
C THR A 53 1.07 4.26 -14.83
N VAL A 54 1.36 4.27 -16.14
CA VAL A 54 0.55 3.55 -17.14
C VAL A 54 0.58 2.05 -16.88
N SER A 55 1.75 1.51 -16.54
CA SER A 55 1.93 0.09 -16.20
C SER A 55 1.12 -0.29 -14.96
N SER A 56 1.17 0.54 -13.91
CA SER A 56 0.41 0.34 -12.67
C SER A 56 -1.10 0.36 -12.92
N LEU A 57 -1.60 1.34 -13.70
CA LEU A 57 -3.03 1.44 -14.04
C LEU A 57 -3.53 0.21 -14.79
N ALA A 58 -2.75 -0.28 -15.76
CA ALA A 58 -3.06 -1.48 -16.52
C ALA A 58 -2.97 -2.75 -15.66
N GLN A 59 -1.94 -2.85 -14.82
CA GLN A 59 -1.69 -4.04 -14.00
C GLN A 59 -2.67 -4.18 -12.83
N TYR A 60 -3.08 -3.07 -12.22
CA TYR A 60 -3.91 -3.06 -11.00
C TYR A 60 -5.26 -2.38 -11.20
N THR A 61 -5.83 -2.47 -12.40
CA THR A 61 -7.09 -1.80 -12.77
C THR A 61 -8.20 -1.97 -11.73
N ALA A 62 -8.42 -3.19 -11.21
CA ALA A 62 -9.45 -3.43 -10.20
C ALA A 62 -9.22 -2.64 -8.89
N ALA A 63 -7.96 -2.49 -8.47
CA ALA A 63 -7.60 -1.68 -7.31
C ALA A 63 -7.87 -0.20 -7.58
N HIS A 64 -7.47 0.32 -8.75
CA HIS A 64 -7.74 1.71 -9.11
C HIS A 64 -9.23 2.01 -9.23
N THR A 65 -10.03 1.09 -9.80
CA THR A 65 -11.49 1.24 -9.84
C THR A 65 -12.08 1.27 -8.43
N TYR A 66 -11.66 0.39 -7.53
CA TYR A 66 -12.13 0.38 -6.15
C TYR A 66 -11.82 1.69 -5.41
N LEU A 67 -10.59 2.18 -5.53
CA LEU A 67 -10.14 3.39 -4.83
C LEU A 67 -10.78 4.69 -5.35
N THR A 68 -11.24 4.70 -6.61
CA THR A 68 -11.89 5.86 -7.24
C THR A 68 -13.42 5.84 -7.17
N THR A 69 -14.02 4.75 -6.67
CA THR A 69 -15.48 4.62 -6.60
C THR A 69 -16.00 4.98 -5.21
N GLY A 70 -16.85 6.00 -5.11
CA GLY A 70 -17.43 6.46 -3.85
C GLY A 70 -16.54 7.49 -3.13
N ASP A 71 -16.64 7.57 -1.81
CA ASP A 71 -15.83 8.49 -0.99
C ASP A 71 -14.40 7.94 -0.80
N PRO A 72 -13.35 8.62 -1.32
CA PRO A 72 -11.96 8.19 -1.14
C PRO A 72 -11.55 8.02 0.33
N ALA A 73 -12.14 8.78 1.26
CA ALA A 73 -11.82 8.67 2.69
C ALA A 73 -12.26 7.33 3.31
N SER A 74 -13.20 6.63 2.67
CA SER A 74 -13.68 5.30 3.06
C SER A 74 -12.94 4.14 2.35
N ARG A 75 -11.98 4.46 1.48
CA ARG A 75 -11.27 3.48 0.64
C ARG A 75 -9.80 3.39 1.02
N TYR A 76 -9.36 2.17 1.34
CA TYR A 76 -8.04 1.93 1.92
C TYR A 76 -7.22 0.96 1.08
N ILE A 77 -5.89 1.07 1.24
CA ILE A 77 -4.92 0.08 0.80
C ILE A 77 -4.37 -0.58 2.05
N VAL A 78 -4.37 -1.91 2.12
CA VAL A 78 -3.82 -2.69 3.21
C VAL A 78 -2.60 -3.44 2.70
N VAL A 79 -1.46 -3.27 3.35
CA VAL A 79 -0.23 -4.00 3.03
C VAL A 79 0.07 -4.99 4.13
N LEU A 80 0.09 -6.27 3.79
CA LEU A 80 0.48 -7.31 4.72
C LEU A 80 2.00 -7.40 4.81
N GLY A 81 2.51 -7.43 6.02
CA GLY A 81 3.94 -7.52 6.23
C GLY A 81 4.50 -8.95 6.13
N ALA A 82 5.81 -9.03 6.25
CA ALA A 82 6.59 -10.27 6.24
C ALA A 82 7.83 -10.08 7.12
N ARG A 83 8.18 -11.14 7.88
CA ARG A 83 9.24 -11.13 8.89
C ARG A 83 10.48 -10.38 8.41
N LEU A 84 10.91 -9.37 9.18
CA LEU A 84 12.12 -8.60 8.90
C LEU A 84 13.38 -9.50 8.88
N ASN A 85 14.40 -9.06 8.14
CA ASN A 85 15.71 -9.70 8.19
C ASN A 85 16.34 -9.56 9.59
N ALA A 86 17.35 -10.37 9.90
CA ALA A 86 18.04 -10.32 11.20
C ALA A 86 18.75 -8.98 11.45
N ASP A 87 19.17 -8.29 10.39
CA ASP A 87 19.72 -6.93 10.42
C ASP A 87 18.63 -5.84 10.55
N GLY A 88 17.36 -6.24 10.59
CA GLY A 88 16.22 -5.35 10.70
C GLY A 88 15.80 -4.65 9.43
N LEU A 89 16.37 -5.03 8.28
CA LEU A 89 16.00 -4.51 6.99
C LEU A 89 14.80 -5.25 6.38
N LEU A 90 14.20 -4.62 5.36
CA LEU A 90 13.09 -5.20 4.63
C LEU A 90 13.59 -6.37 3.76
N PRO A 91 13.03 -7.59 3.89
CA PRO A 91 13.34 -8.67 2.97
C PRO A 91 12.79 -8.36 1.56
N ALA A 92 13.31 -9.05 0.55
CA ALA A 92 12.92 -8.82 -0.86
C ALA A 92 11.41 -8.96 -1.08
N VAL A 93 10.76 -9.92 -0.41
CA VAL A 93 9.30 -10.10 -0.47
C VAL A 93 8.54 -8.88 0.05
N LEU A 94 9.00 -8.28 1.15
CA LEU A 94 8.37 -7.10 1.73
C LEU A 94 8.63 -5.88 0.86
N ASN A 95 9.85 -5.73 0.33
CA ASN A 95 10.17 -4.68 -0.63
C ASN A 95 9.28 -4.75 -1.89
N SER A 96 9.00 -5.94 -2.42
CA SER A 96 8.08 -6.12 -3.55
C SER A 96 6.67 -5.63 -3.22
N ARG A 97 6.13 -6.00 -2.04
CA ARG A 97 4.81 -5.53 -1.57
C ARG A 97 4.75 -4.02 -1.41
N LEU A 98 5.79 -3.41 -0.84
CA LEU A 98 5.85 -1.96 -0.65
C LEU A 98 6.01 -1.21 -1.97
N ASN A 99 6.73 -1.76 -2.95
CA ASN A 99 6.79 -1.22 -4.31
C ASN A 99 5.40 -1.20 -4.95
N THR A 100 4.68 -2.33 -4.89
CA THR A 100 3.30 -2.42 -5.41
C THR A 100 2.36 -1.45 -4.70
N ALA A 101 2.39 -1.39 -3.37
CA ALA A 101 1.56 -0.47 -2.60
C ALA A 101 1.88 1.00 -2.90
N ALA A 102 3.15 1.38 -3.01
CA ALA A 102 3.55 2.75 -3.34
C ALA A 102 3.17 3.14 -4.77
N ALA A 103 3.24 2.23 -5.74
CA ALA A 103 2.78 2.49 -7.11
C ALA A 103 1.27 2.83 -7.13
N ILE A 104 0.46 2.11 -6.36
CA ILE A 104 -0.99 2.37 -6.26
C ILE A 104 -1.24 3.66 -5.45
N ALA A 105 -0.64 3.80 -4.27
CA ALA A 105 -0.92 4.89 -3.33
C ALA A 105 -0.52 6.27 -3.89
N ARG A 106 0.56 6.36 -4.68
CA ARG A 106 0.97 7.63 -5.31
C ARG A 106 -0.03 8.15 -6.34
N LEU A 107 -0.76 7.26 -7.00
CA LEU A 107 -1.83 7.62 -7.93
C LEU A 107 -3.14 7.97 -7.20
N HIS A 108 -3.21 7.67 -5.90
CA HIS A 108 -4.38 7.83 -5.05
C HIS A 108 -4.04 8.55 -3.74
N PRO A 109 -3.53 9.80 -3.79
CA PRO A 109 -2.99 10.49 -2.63
C PRO A 109 -4.04 10.87 -1.56
N ALA A 110 -5.34 10.72 -1.87
CA ALA A 110 -6.42 10.92 -0.90
C ALA A 110 -6.72 9.66 -0.07
N ASN A 111 -6.27 8.49 -0.51
CA ASN A 111 -6.54 7.21 0.12
C ASN A 111 -5.45 6.88 1.15
N LYS A 112 -5.87 6.24 2.25
CA LYS A 112 -4.97 5.84 3.33
C LYS A 112 -4.39 4.45 3.08
N VAL A 113 -3.17 4.24 3.56
CA VAL A 113 -2.45 2.96 3.52
C VAL A 113 -2.32 2.43 4.94
N ILE A 114 -2.90 1.26 5.22
CA ILE A 114 -2.67 0.52 6.46
C ILE A 114 -1.51 -0.43 6.22
N VAL A 115 -0.49 -0.38 7.07
CA VAL A 115 0.60 -1.36 7.08
C VAL A 115 0.47 -2.22 8.34
N SER A 116 0.37 -3.55 8.15
CA SER A 116 -0.03 -4.49 9.19
C SER A 116 1.10 -5.48 9.50
N GLY A 117 1.69 -5.37 10.68
CA GLY A 117 2.77 -6.25 11.15
C GLY A 117 3.41 -5.78 12.45
N GLY A 118 3.45 -6.66 13.45
CA GLY A 118 4.02 -6.39 14.76
C GLY A 118 5.52 -6.65 14.88
N PRO A 119 6.04 -6.81 16.11
CA PRO A 119 7.43 -7.19 16.35
C PRO A 119 7.76 -8.57 15.77
N THR A 120 8.66 -8.61 14.78
CA THR A 120 9.12 -9.89 14.18
C THR A 120 10.59 -10.20 14.45
N GLN A 121 11.35 -9.24 15.00
CA GLN A 121 12.75 -9.35 15.38
C GLN A 121 12.97 -8.61 16.72
N PRO A 122 14.06 -8.90 17.47
CA PRO A 122 14.39 -8.21 18.72
C PRO A 122 14.97 -6.81 18.44
N LEU A 123 14.18 -5.96 17.80
CA LEU A 123 14.53 -4.62 17.34
C LEU A 123 13.66 -3.60 18.07
N PRO A 124 14.09 -2.33 18.17
CA PRO A 124 13.31 -1.27 18.80
C PRO A 124 12.13 -0.79 17.93
N TYR A 125 11.85 -1.48 16.81
CA TYR A 125 10.75 -1.16 15.90
C TYR A 125 10.05 -2.42 15.39
N THR A 126 8.77 -2.26 15.06
CA THR A 126 7.92 -3.29 14.46
C THR A 126 8.12 -3.38 12.96
N GLU A 127 7.59 -4.46 12.36
CA GLU A 127 7.49 -4.61 10.93
C GLU A 127 6.68 -3.47 10.27
N ALA A 128 5.57 -3.05 10.87
CA ALA A 128 4.76 -1.94 10.39
C ALA A 128 5.49 -0.60 10.45
N GLN A 129 6.31 -0.34 11.48
CA GLN A 129 7.16 0.85 11.52
C GLN A 129 8.23 0.83 10.42
N ALA A 130 8.84 -0.32 10.14
CA ALA A 130 9.76 -0.48 9.01
C ALA A 130 9.06 -0.29 7.65
N MET A 131 7.83 -0.80 7.51
CA MET A 131 7.01 -0.59 6.31
C MET A 131 6.65 0.88 6.09
N LEU A 132 6.30 1.63 7.15
CA LEU A 132 6.04 3.06 7.06
C LEU A 132 7.28 3.80 6.54
N ALA A 133 8.45 3.55 7.12
CA ALA A 133 9.70 4.15 6.64
C ALA A 133 9.95 3.79 5.16
N GLY A 134 9.74 2.52 4.79
CA GLY A 134 9.87 2.05 3.42
C GLY A 134 8.90 2.70 2.43
N LEU A 135 7.64 2.96 2.81
CA LEU A 135 6.66 3.63 1.96
C LEU A 135 6.96 5.12 1.79
N VAL A 136 7.45 5.79 2.85
CA VAL A 136 7.80 7.21 2.74
C VAL A 136 9.01 7.41 1.84
N LEU A 137 10.02 6.54 1.94
CA LEU A 137 11.15 6.54 1.00
C LEU A 137 10.71 6.28 -0.45
N ARG A 138 9.52 5.69 -0.65
CA ARG A 138 8.90 5.48 -1.97
C ARG A 138 7.94 6.61 -2.38
N GLY A 139 7.89 7.70 -1.63
CA GLY A 139 7.09 8.89 -1.95
C GLY A 139 5.63 8.85 -1.49
N VAL A 140 5.26 7.93 -0.59
CA VAL A 140 3.93 7.94 0.04
C VAL A 140 3.92 8.95 1.19
N ASN A 141 2.89 9.80 1.24
CA ASN A 141 2.75 10.79 2.32
C ASN A 141 2.55 10.08 3.68
N PRO A 142 3.42 10.30 4.69
CA PRO A 142 3.29 9.65 6.00
C PRO A 142 1.97 9.95 6.71
N ALA A 143 1.33 11.10 6.46
CA ALA A 143 0.03 11.44 7.05
C ALA A 143 -1.12 10.52 6.55
N ASN A 144 -0.90 9.80 5.46
CA ASN A 144 -1.84 8.83 4.91
C ASN A 144 -1.54 7.40 5.37
N ILE A 145 -0.47 7.16 6.12
CA ILE A 145 -0.09 5.82 6.56
C ILE A 145 -0.62 5.58 7.98
N VAL A 146 -1.33 4.48 8.16
CA VAL A 146 -1.87 4.00 9.44
C VAL A 146 -1.11 2.72 9.81
N LEU A 147 -0.66 2.64 11.06
CA LEU A 147 0.08 1.49 11.56
C LEU A 147 -0.85 0.51 12.30
N ASP A 148 -0.73 -0.77 11.98
CA ASP A 148 -1.10 -1.85 12.90
C ASP A 148 0.19 -2.54 13.38
N ASN A 149 0.59 -2.21 14.61
CA ASN A 149 1.83 -2.63 15.25
C ASN A 149 1.69 -3.87 16.13
N ASP A 150 0.50 -4.44 16.25
CA ASP A 150 0.19 -5.49 17.23
C ASP A 150 -0.16 -6.84 16.57
N SER A 151 0.06 -6.97 15.26
CA SER A 151 -0.25 -8.18 14.50
C SER A 151 0.92 -9.17 14.42
N PHE A 152 0.76 -10.37 14.99
CA PHE A 152 1.80 -11.41 15.00
C PHE A 152 1.55 -12.56 14.01
N SER A 153 0.39 -12.55 13.35
CA SER A 153 -0.03 -13.61 12.43
C SER A 153 -0.91 -13.08 11.30
N THR A 154 -1.19 -13.94 10.31
CA THR A 154 -2.15 -13.58 9.24
C THR A 154 -3.56 -13.35 9.79
N VAL A 155 -3.92 -14.05 10.88
CA VAL A 155 -5.22 -13.89 11.55
C VAL A 155 -5.29 -12.56 12.29
N ASP A 156 -4.22 -12.18 12.99
CA ASP A 156 -4.15 -10.87 13.66
C ASP A 156 -4.21 -9.74 12.64
N ASN A 157 -3.43 -9.86 11.54
CA ASN A 157 -3.48 -8.88 10.44
C ASN A 157 -4.92 -8.66 9.95
N ALA A 158 -5.65 -9.75 9.69
CA ALA A 158 -7.03 -9.69 9.24
C ALA A 158 -7.95 -9.04 10.28
N ARG A 159 -7.85 -9.46 11.55
CA ARG A 159 -8.67 -8.95 12.65
C ARG A 159 -8.42 -7.48 12.92
N ASN A 160 -7.17 -7.09 13.15
CA ASN A 160 -6.77 -5.74 13.53
C ASN A 160 -7.05 -4.76 12.39
N THR A 161 -6.68 -5.12 11.15
CA THR A 161 -6.99 -4.29 9.98
C THR A 161 -8.50 -4.13 9.80
N THR A 162 -9.30 -5.19 9.96
CA THR A 162 -10.76 -5.10 9.87
C THR A 162 -11.32 -4.15 10.94
N GLN A 163 -10.79 -4.18 12.17
CA GLN A 163 -11.20 -3.27 13.24
C GLN A 163 -10.87 -1.81 12.90
N ILE A 164 -9.68 -1.53 12.38
CA ILE A 164 -9.28 -0.18 11.94
C ILE A 164 -10.22 0.32 10.83
N LEU A 165 -10.47 -0.52 9.82
CA LEU A 165 -11.36 -0.20 8.71
C LEU A 165 -12.79 0.06 9.20
N SER A 166 -13.33 -0.80 10.07
CA SER A 166 -14.67 -0.64 10.64
C SER A 166 -14.82 0.65 11.45
N ALA A 167 -13.83 0.96 12.30
CA ALA A 167 -13.82 2.19 13.09
C ALA A 167 -13.77 3.45 12.21
N ALA A 168 -13.16 3.34 11.03
CA ALA A 168 -13.09 4.42 10.04
C ALA A 168 -14.33 4.49 9.11
N GLY A 169 -15.33 3.63 9.30
CA GLY A 169 -16.52 3.57 8.43
C GLY A 169 -16.23 3.04 7.02
N ALA A 170 -15.12 2.33 6.82
CA ALA A 170 -14.80 1.67 5.57
C ALA A 170 -15.59 0.36 5.39
N ASP A 171 -15.77 -0.05 4.14
CA ASP A 171 -16.50 -1.25 3.73
C ASP A 171 -15.59 -2.31 3.09
N GLY A 172 -14.26 -2.12 3.16
CA GLY A 172 -13.30 -2.94 2.46
C GLY A 172 -11.94 -2.26 2.26
N ALA A 173 -11.11 -2.90 1.44
CA ALA A 173 -9.80 -2.38 1.07
C ALA A 173 -9.24 -3.06 -0.18
N VAL A 174 -8.26 -2.42 -0.81
CA VAL A 174 -7.27 -3.12 -1.65
C VAL A 174 -6.34 -3.89 -0.73
N LEU A 175 -6.19 -5.19 -0.93
CA LEU A 175 -5.34 -6.05 -0.10
C LEU A 175 -4.06 -6.44 -0.86
N VAL A 176 -2.93 -5.87 -0.46
CA VAL A 176 -1.60 -6.09 -1.07
C VAL A 176 -0.82 -7.13 -0.27
N THR A 177 -0.46 -8.23 -0.93
CA THR A 177 0.48 -9.26 -0.39
C THR A 177 1.15 -10.01 -1.54
N SER A 178 1.95 -11.03 -1.26
CA SER A 178 2.61 -11.86 -2.28
C SER A 178 1.63 -12.77 -3.02
N ALA A 179 1.94 -13.15 -4.26
CA ALA A 179 1.12 -14.06 -5.05
C ALA A 179 0.92 -15.40 -4.35
N SER A 180 1.96 -15.95 -3.72
CA SER A 180 1.85 -17.18 -2.92
C SER A 180 0.99 -17.06 -1.65
N HIS A 181 0.65 -15.84 -1.22
CA HIS A 181 -0.06 -15.57 0.03
C HIS A 181 -1.47 -15.00 -0.16
N ILE A 182 -1.83 -14.55 -1.37
CA ILE A 182 -3.07 -13.78 -1.58
C ILE A 182 -4.33 -14.60 -1.29
N ASP A 183 -4.37 -15.87 -1.68
CA ASP A 183 -5.54 -16.73 -1.46
C ASP A 183 -5.80 -16.98 0.03
N ARG A 184 -4.74 -17.31 0.79
CA ARG A 184 -4.84 -17.48 2.24
C ARG A 184 -5.24 -16.18 2.91
N ALA A 185 -4.67 -15.06 2.47
CA ALA A 185 -4.99 -13.74 3.02
C ALA A 185 -6.46 -13.41 2.81
N LEU A 186 -6.98 -13.54 1.58
CA LEU A 186 -8.39 -13.30 1.28
C LEU A 186 -9.32 -14.17 2.14
N ALA A 187 -9.06 -15.47 2.23
CA ALA A 187 -9.87 -16.37 3.05
C ALA A 187 -9.90 -15.94 4.53
N THR A 188 -8.76 -15.51 5.06
CA THR A 188 -8.64 -15.06 6.45
C THR A 188 -9.36 -13.71 6.68
N PHE A 189 -9.17 -12.75 5.79
CA PHE A 189 -9.82 -11.44 5.84
C PHE A 189 -11.34 -11.52 5.67
N GLN A 190 -11.80 -12.43 4.80
CA GLN A 190 -13.22 -12.68 4.60
C GLN A 190 -13.84 -13.37 5.82
N SER A 191 -13.10 -14.24 6.51
CA SER A 191 -13.53 -14.82 7.79
C SER A 191 -13.60 -13.77 8.92
N ALA A 192 -12.75 -12.74 8.89
CA ALA A 192 -12.71 -11.71 9.93
C ALA A 192 -13.85 -10.69 9.84
N SER A 193 -14.34 -10.39 8.63
CA SER A 193 -15.33 -9.33 8.42
C SER A 193 -16.63 -9.81 7.76
N GLY A 194 -16.62 -10.88 6.96
CA GLY A 194 -17.77 -11.45 6.23
C GLY A 194 -18.43 -10.54 5.19
N GLN A 195 -18.37 -9.22 5.40
CA GLN A 195 -19.11 -8.17 4.70
C GLN A 195 -18.19 -7.26 3.90
N PHE A 196 -16.91 -7.18 4.27
CA PHE A 196 -15.97 -6.29 3.60
C PHE A 196 -15.57 -6.80 2.23
N ARG A 197 -15.47 -5.86 1.29
CA ARG A 197 -14.97 -6.10 -0.06
C ARG A 197 -13.44 -5.94 -0.08
N TYR A 198 -12.73 -7.06 -0.20
CA TYR A 198 -11.28 -7.05 -0.40
C TYR A 198 -10.94 -7.21 -1.87
N VAL A 199 -10.19 -6.26 -2.43
CA VAL A 199 -9.68 -6.32 -3.80
C VAL A 199 -8.24 -6.81 -3.77
N PRO A 200 -7.96 -8.06 -4.19
CA PRO A 200 -6.63 -8.61 -4.09
C PRO A 200 -5.65 -7.96 -5.06
N VAL A 201 -4.45 -7.69 -4.57
CA VAL A 201 -3.30 -7.27 -5.36
C VAL A 201 -2.09 -8.13 -4.97
N ALA A 202 -1.65 -8.96 -5.91
CA ALA A 202 -0.49 -9.82 -5.75
C ALA A 202 0.79 -9.07 -6.19
N ALA A 203 1.70 -8.88 -5.25
CA ALA A 203 3.04 -8.37 -5.52
C ALA A 203 3.86 -9.45 -6.27
N PRO A 204 4.61 -9.08 -7.31
CA PRO A 204 5.32 -10.04 -8.15
C PRO A 204 6.52 -10.67 -7.43
N GLY A 205 6.91 -11.85 -7.92
CA GLY A 205 8.19 -12.50 -7.57
C GLY A 205 8.20 -13.33 -6.28
N PHE A 206 7.07 -13.49 -5.58
CA PHE A 206 6.99 -14.22 -4.32
C PHE A 206 5.63 -14.89 -4.11
#